data_AF-A0A8H3CBF0-F1
#
_entry.id   AF-A0A8H3CBF0-F1
#
_cell.length_a   1.000
_cell.length_b   1.000
_cell.length_c   1.000
_cell.angle_alpha   90.00
_cell.angle_beta   90.00
_cell.angle_gamma   90.00
#
_symmetry.space_group_name_H-M   'P 1'
#
loop_
_entity.id
_entity.type
_entity.pdbx_description
1 polymer ?
#
loop_
_entity_poly.entity_id
_entity_poly.type
_entity_poly.pdbx_seq_one_letter_code
_entity_poly.pdbx_strand_id
1 'polypeptide(L)'
;MFREAAFQFLVNATDCSNNPSPFECVQNAPAEVLSQANKDVLVVDPYYRAVGQAPTIFGPTYAPGDEFITEPIQKLLHSGQFARVPFINGAQLDEGPLFVDGPATHINTDQDIINWLTARFPGLYYGISNVTAIKELLKFYPTSPAAGSPYGTGNDTFGRGAQYKRFASLFGDFGFQAPRRDYLNSATKFGVKSWSYILKESSMSYPPEYGIAHGGDIPFVMQTLNIDHPTAPPAAVELMETISYYWINFAYGLNPNSESTKSIVPHWSQYGRSASALQLLGSNVTMFKDTARMNATNFIVDGNGLF
;
A
#
# COMPACT_ATOMS: atom_id res chain seq x y z
N MET A 1 16.59 -9.03 -12.45
CA MET A 1 16.20 -9.11 -13.88
C MET A 1 15.42 -7.86 -14.31
N PHE A 2 14.33 -7.45 -13.64
CA PHE A 2 13.56 -6.26 -14.05
C PHE A 2 14.31 -4.92 -13.91
N ARG A 3 15.06 -4.73 -12.82
CA ARG A 3 15.83 -3.49 -12.59
C ARG A 3 16.97 -3.32 -13.60
N GLU A 4 17.61 -4.43 -13.97
CA GLU A 4 18.60 -4.44 -15.05
C GLU A 4 17.95 -4.05 -16.38
N ALA A 5 16.76 -4.57 -16.71
CA ALA A 5 16.05 -4.18 -17.92
C ALA A 5 15.70 -2.67 -17.93
N ALA A 6 15.33 -2.09 -16.78
CA ALA A 6 15.11 -0.65 -16.65
C ALA A 6 16.40 0.16 -16.82
N PHE A 7 17.52 -0.31 -16.26
CA PHE A 7 18.83 0.32 -16.47
C PHE A 7 19.25 0.26 -17.95
N GLN A 8 19.09 -0.88 -18.62
CA GLN A 8 19.36 -1.03 -20.04
C GLN A 8 18.46 -0.15 -20.92
N PHE A 9 17.22 0.09 -20.50
CA PHE A 9 16.35 1.08 -21.16
C PHE A 9 16.97 2.48 -21.10
N LEU A 10 17.46 2.90 -19.92
CA LEU A 10 18.13 4.19 -19.75
C LEU A 10 19.40 4.27 -20.59
N VAL A 11 20.24 3.23 -20.57
CA VAL A 11 21.47 3.14 -21.38
C VAL A 11 21.18 3.33 -22.87
N ASN A 12 20.12 2.71 -23.37
CA ASN A 12 19.72 2.84 -24.77
C ASN A 12 19.17 4.25 -25.07
N ALA A 13 18.35 4.80 -24.19
CA ALA A 13 17.75 6.13 -24.37
C ALA A 13 18.78 7.27 -24.32
N THR A 14 19.95 7.05 -23.71
CA THR A 14 21.04 8.02 -23.60
C THR A 14 22.19 7.76 -24.58
N ASP A 15 21.99 6.94 -25.61
CA ASP A 15 23.02 6.56 -26.60
C ASP A 15 24.30 5.93 -25.99
N CYS A 16 24.16 5.26 -24.85
CA CYS A 16 25.28 4.68 -24.08
C CYS A 16 25.50 3.18 -24.33
N SER A 17 24.70 2.53 -25.19
CA SER A 17 24.71 1.08 -25.41
C SER A 17 26.06 0.49 -25.86
N ASN A 18 26.86 1.27 -26.60
CA ASN A 18 28.19 0.84 -27.08
C ASN A 18 29.34 1.35 -26.22
N ASN A 19 29.05 2.03 -25.10
CA ASN A 19 30.08 2.54 -24.21
C ASN A 19 30.61 1.39 -23.34
N PRO A 20 31.95 1.21 -23.20
CA PRO A 20 32.52 0.20 -22.30
C PRO A 20 32.21 0.46 -20.82
N SER A 21 31.80 1.68 -20.50
CA SER A 21 31.44 2.20 -19.18
C SER A 21 30.03 2.81 -19.24
N PRO A 22 28.98 1.99 -19.41
CA PRO A 22 27.62 2.47 -19.66
C PRO A 22 27.05 3.28 -18.50
N PHE A 23 27.45 2.98 -17.26
CA PHE A 23 27.02 3.72 -16.08
C PHE A 23 27.55 5.15 -16.09
N GLU A 24 28.86 5.34 -16.26
CA GLU A 24 29.50 6.65 -16.34
C GLU A 24 28.99 7.43 -17.55
N CYS A 25 28.70 6.76 -18.66
CA CYS A 25 28.08 7.39 -19.82
C CYS A 25 26.69 7.94 -19.49
N VAL A 26 25.80 7.15 -18.88
CA VAL A 26 24.47 7.59 -18.46
C VAL A 26 24.56 8.75 -17.47
N GLN A 27 25.52 8.74 -16.54
CA GLN A 27 25.75 9.84 -15.58
C GLN A 27 26.10 11.18 -16.26
N ASN A 28 26.72 11.14 -17.43
CA ASN A 28 27.13 12.33 -18.18
C ASN A 28 26.16 12.70 -19.32
N ALA A 29 25.06 11.96 -19.49
CA ALA A 29 24.05 12.29 -20.49
C ALA A 29 23.32 13.60 -20.15
N PRO A 30 22.77 14.31 -21.16
CA PRO A 30 21.99 15.52 -20.92
C PRO A 30 20.82 15.26 -19.96
N ALA A 31 20.61 16.16 -19.01
CA ALA A 31 19.60 16.00 -17.96
C ALA A 31 18.19 15.83 -18.52
N GLU A 32 17.88 16.53 -19.62
CA GLU A 32 16.58 16.45 -20.29
C GLU A 32 16.35 15.05 -20.91
N VAL A 33 17.39 14.45 -21.49
CA VAL A 33 17.32 13.09 -22.06
C VAL A 33 17.12 12.07 -20.96
N LEU A 34 17.90 12.17 -19.88
CA LEU A 34 17.76 11.27 -18.72
C LEU A 34 16.39 11.43 -18.05
N SER A 35 15.89 12.67 -17.91
CA SER A 35 14.56 12.93 -17.36
C SER A 35 13.45 12.36 -18.22
N GLN A 36 13.58 12.41 -19.54
CA GLN A 36 12.59 11.84 -20.46
C GLN A 36 12.64 10.31 -20.42
N ALA A 37 13.84 9.71 -20.46
CA ALA A 37 14.03 8.27 -20.34
C ALA A 37 13.45 7.71 -19.03
N ASN A 38 13.59 8.44 -17.91
CA ASN A 38 12.99 8.08 -16.63
C ASN A 38 11.45 8.09 -16.63
N LYS A 39 10.82 8.93 -17.46
CA LYS A 39 9.36 8.91 -17.65
C LYS A 39 8.95 7.76 -18.56
N ASP A 40 9.69 7.57 -19.66
CA ASP A 40 9.35 6.58 -20.69
C ASP A 40 9.50 5.15 -20.21
N VAL A 41 10.48 4.86 -19.33
CA VAL A 41 10.65 3.51 -18.76
C VAL A 41 9.43 3.08 -17.92
N LEU A 42 8.69 4.04 -17.36
CA LEU A 42 7.47 3.80 -16.60
C LEU A 42 6.23 3.68 -17.49
N VAL A 43 6.33 3.96 -18.79
CA VAL A 43 5.20 3.80 -19.70
C VAL A 43 4.93 2.32 -19.94
N VAL A 44 3.79 1.85 -19.44
CA VAL A 44 3.28 0.49 -19.69
C VAL A 44 2.09 0.50 -20.64
N ASP A 45 1.77 -0.69 -21.16
CA ASP A 45 0.58 -0.93 -21.97
C ASP A 45 -0.68 -0.39 -21.23
N PRO A 46 -1.59 0.31 -21.93
CA PRO A 46 -2.76 0.94 -21.33
C PRO A 46 -3.61 0.02 -20.45
N TYR A 47 -3.68 -1.29 -20.76
CA TYR A 47 -4.44 -2.25 -19.97
C TYR A 47 -3.91 -2.37 -18.53
N TYR A 48 -2.59 -2.26 -18.33
CA TYR A 48 -1.92 -2.39 -17.03
C TYR A 48 -1.67 -1.04 -16.34
N ARG A 49 -2.08 0.07 -16.97
CA ARG A 49 -1.87 1.41 -16.43
C ARG A 49 -2.95 1.75 -15.42
N ALA A 50 -2.61 1.66 -14.14
CA ALA A 50 -3.49 2.08 -13.06
C ALA A 50 -3.41 3.60 -12.76
N VAL A 51 -4.40 4.13 -12.05
CA VAL A 51 -4.41 5.53 -11.57
C VAL A 51 -3.21 5.82 -10.66
N GLY A 52 -2.99 4.98 -9.66
CA GLY A 52 -1.78 4.92 -8.87
C GLY A 52 -0.84 3.87 -9.47
N GLN A 53 0.12 4.29 -10.29
CA GLN A 53 1.03 3.34 -10.92
C GLN A 53 2.12 2.90 -9.92
N ALA A 54 1.88 1.80 -9.21
CA ALA A 54 2.81 1.23 -8.25
C ALA A 54 2.69 -0.31 -8.14
N PRO A 55 3.74 -0.98 -7.62
CA PRO A 55 5.08 -0.47 -7.40
C PRO A 55 5.79 -0.34 -8.74
N THR A 56 6.55 0.75 -8.84
CA THR A 56 7.42 0.98 -9.98
C THR A 56 8.74 0.26 -9.77
N ILE A 57 9.54 0.18 -10.84
CA ILE A 57 10.87 -0.43 -10.76
C ILE A 57 11.85 0.36 -9.87
N PHE A 58 11.57 1.64 -9.67
CA PHE A 58 12.35 2.55 -8.84
C PHE A 58 11.85 2.50 -7.39
N GLY A 59 12.66 1.88 -6.54
CA GLY A 59 12.41 1.79 -5.11
C GLY A 59 13.55 1.07 -4.41
N PRO A 60 13.56 1.07 -3.06
CA PRO A 60 14.61 0.42 -2.29
C PRO A 60 14.77 -1.05 -2.71
N THR A 61 16.01 -1.47 -2.91
CA THR A 61 16.35 -2.84 -3.32
C THR A 61 17.43 -3.40 -2.42
N TYR A 62 17.30 -4.67 -2.08
CA TYR A 62 18.47 -5.43 -1.66
C TYR A 62 19.36 -5.68 -2.89
N ALA A 63 20.66 -5.44 -2.74
CA ALA A 63 21.69 -5.90 -3.66
C ALA A 63 22.81 -6.56 -2.84
N PRO A 64 23.39 -7.70 -3.27
CA PRO A 64 24.52 -8.30 -2.56
C PRO A 64 25.67 -7.29 -2.40
N GLY A 65 26.10 -7.08 -1.15
CA GLY A 65 27.14 -6.11 -0.80
C GLY A 65 26.64 -4.68 -0.55
N ASP A 66 25.34 -4.44 -0.60
CA ASP A 66 24.73 -3.17 -0.18
C ASP A 66 24.88 -2.99 1.35
N GLU A 67 25.41 -1.84 1.76
CA GLU A 67 25.64 -1.50 3.17
C GLU A 67 24.40 -0.90 3.86
N PHE A 68 23.42 -0.43 3.09
CA PHE A 68 22.19 0.18 3.59
C PHE A 68 21.07 -0.85 3.76
N ILE A 69 20.80 -1.66 2.73
CA ILE A 69 19.88 -2.81 2.81
C ILE A 69 20.70 -4.07 2.69
N THR A 70 21.11 -4.63 3.83
CA THR A 70 22.09 -5.72 3.88
C THR A 70 21.50 -7.11 3.61
N GLU A 71 20.18 -7.24 3.68
CA GLU A 71 19.42 -8.49 3.49
C GLU A 71 18.01 -8.15 2.99
N PRO A 72 17.25 -9.13 2.44
CA PRO A 72 15.83 -8.93 2.13
C PRO A 72 15.05 -8.40 3.36
N ILE A 73 14.18 -7.40 3.14
CA ILE A 73 13.48 -6.67 4.22
C ILE A 73 12.73 -7.61 5.19
N GLN A 74 12.05 -8.64 4.67
CA GLN A 74 11.37 -9.63 5.52
C GLN A 74 12.34 -10.35 6.48
N LYS A 75 13.54 -10.70 6.02
CA LYS A 75 14.56 -11.34 6.85
C LYS A 75 15.08 -10.38 7.92
N LEU A 76 15.35 -9.12 7.58
CA LEU A 76 15.73 -8.09 8.56
C LEU A 76 14.65 -7.92 9.62
N LEU A 77 13.40 -7.82 9.17
CA LEU A 77 12.23 -7.65 10.03
C LEU A 77 12.03 -8.84 11.00
N HIS A 78 12.01 -10.08 10.49
CA HIS A 78 11.73 -11.27 11.29
C HIS A 78 12.85 -11.65 12.25
N SER A 79 14.09 -11.22 11.95
CA SER A 79 15.27 -11.37 12.81
C SER A 79 15.45 -10.23 13.81
N GLY A 80 14.63 -9.19 13.76
CA GLY A 80 14.70 -8.07 14.70
C GLY A 80 15.81 -7.06 14.40
N GLN A 81 16.33 -7.09 13.17
CA GLN A 81 17.35 -6.17 12.66
C GLN A 81 16.69 -4.89 12.12
N PHE A 82 15.99 -4.19 13.00
CA PHE A 82 15.38 -2.89 12.74
C PHE A 82 15.47 -2.04 14.02
N ALA A 83 15.40 -0.71 13.85
CA ALA A 83 15.41 0.21 14.99
C ALA A 83 14.17 -0.01 15.87
N ARG A 84 14.39 -0.29 17.16
CA ARG A 84 13.32 -0.59 18.12
C ARG A 84 12.72 0.68 18.71
N VAL A 85 12.09 1.48 17.86
CA VAL A 85 11.41 2.73 18.24
C VAL A 85 9.90 2.53 18.25
N PRO A 86 9.15 3.17 19.17
CA PRO A 86 7.70 3.16 19.09
C PRO A 86 7.21 3.73 17.75
N PHE A 87 6.09 3.21 17.23
CA PHE A 87 5.52 3.72 15.97
C PHE A 87 3.99 3.56 15.90
N ILE A 88 3.37 4.39 15.05
CA ILE A 88 2.01 4.21 14.56
C ILE A 88 2.09 3.65 13.14
N ASN A 89 1.31 2.62 12.82
CA ASN A 89 1.23 2.05 11.48
C ASN A 89 -0.22 1.71 11.14
N GLY A 90 -0.81 2.43 10.19
CA GLY A 90 -2.19 2.23 9.75
C GLY A 90 -2.30 1.93 8.27
N ALA A 91 -3.54 1.77 7.83
CA ALA A 91 -3.89 1.64 6.43
C ALA A 91 -5.31 2.18 6.20
N GLN A 92 -5.62 2.43 4.94
CA GLN A 92 -6.97 2.76 4.51
C GLN A 92 -7.78 1.47 4.37
N LEU A 93 -9.11 1.56 4.46
CA LEU A 93 -9.97 0.39 4.29
C LEU A 93 -9.84 -0.21 2.89
N ASP A 94 -9.70 0.64 1.88
CA ASP A 94 -9.69 0.29 0.47
C ASP A 94 -8.38 0.75 -0.20
N GLU A 95 -7.25 0.14 0.17
CA GLU A 95 -5.94 0.53 -0.38
C GLU A 95 -5.81 0.21 -1.87
N GLY A 96 -6.35 -0.92 -2.33
CA GLY A 96 -6.07 -1.47 -3.65
C GLY A 96 -6.71 -0.80 -4.87
N PRO A 97 -7.93 -0.23 -4.82
CA PRO A 97 -8.64 0.30 -5.99
C PRO A 97 -7.82 1.17 -6.95
N LEU A 98 -7.04 2.13 -6.43
CA LEU A 98 -6.25 3.06 -7.25
C LEU A 98 -5.16 2.35 -8.05
N PHE A 99 -4.69 1.19 -7.61
CA PHE A 99 -3.55 0.49 -8.20
C PHE A 99 -3.94 -0.61 -9.18
N VAL A 100 -5.24 -0.92 -9.28
CA VAL A 100 -5.76 -1.96 -10.16
C VAL A 100 -6.74 -1.45 -11.20
N ASP A 101 -7.10 -0.17 -11.11
CA ASP A 101 -8.06 0.49 -11.99
C ASP A 101 -7.40 1.52 -12.88
N GLY A 102 -7.87 1.62 -14.11
CA GLY A 102 -7.36 2.56 -15.09
C GLY A 102 -8.28 2.69 -16.31
N PRO A 103 -8.07 3.70 -17.17
CA PRO A 103 -8.99 4.02 -18.26
C PRO A 103 -9.25 2.88 -19.25
N ALA A 104 -8.28 1.98 -19.44
CA ALA A 104 -8.37 0.82 -20.34
C ALA A 104 -8.32 -0.52 -19.59
N THR A 105 -8.35 -0.50 -18.25
CA THR A 105 -8.22 -1.70 -17.42
C THR A 105 -9.58 -2.34 -17.18
N HIS A 106 -9.74 -3.60 -17.61
CA HIS A 106 -10.98 -4.35 -17.46
C HIS A 106 -10.70 -5.76 -16.93
N ILE A 107 -10.91 -5.96 -15.63
CA ILE A 107 -10.65 -7.22 -14.93
C ILE A 107 -11.95 -8.01 -14.79
N ASN A 108 -12.14 -9.02 -15.62
CA ASN A 108 -13.39 -9.79 -15.71
C ASN A 108 -13.25 -11.24 -15.24
N THR A 109 -12.03 -11.78 -15.23
CA THR A 109 -11.77 -13.19 -14.98
C THR A 109 -10.56 -13.40 -14.06
N ASP A 110 -10.44 -14.60 -13.50
CA ASP A 110 -9.23 -15.03 -12.78
C ASP A 110 -7.98 -14.91 -13.67
N GLN A 111 -8.13 -15.17 -14.97
CA GLN A 111 -7.02 -15.07 -15.91
C GLN A 111 -6.55 -13.63 -16.09
N ASP A 112 -7.45 -12.64 -16.04
CA ASP A 112 -7.08 -11.22 -16.08
C ASP A 112 -6.22 -10.85 -14.87
N ILE A 113 -6.60 -11.32 -13.67
CA ILE A 113 -5.82 -11.08 -12.44
C ILE A 113 -4.45 -11.76 -12.53
N ILE A 114 -4.39 -13.00 -13.01
CA ILE A 114 -3.13 -13.74 -13.19
C ILE A 114 -2.24 -13.03 -14.21
N ASN A 115 -2.80 -12.61 -15.35
CA ASN A 115 -2.08 -11.87 -16.38
C ASN A 115 -1.50 -10.58 -15.81
N TRP A 116 -2.27 -9.85 -15.00
CA TRP A 116 -1.80 -8.67 -14.31
C TRP A 116 -0.64 -9.03 -13.37
N LEU A 117 -0.84 -9.87 -12.36
CA LEU A 117 0.22 -10.19 -11.38
C LEU A 117 1.50 -10.81 -11.99
N THR A 118 1.41 -11.45 -13.15
CA THR A 118 2.55 -12.04 -13.88
C THR A 118 3.18 -11.11 -14.90
N ALA A 119 2.57 -9.96 -15.21
CA ALA A 119 3.04 -9.04 -16.23
C ALA A 119 4.43 -8.50 -15.90
N ARG A 120 5.24 -8.31 -16.95
CA ARG A 120 6.65 -7.93 -16.86
C ARG A 120 6.91 -6.76 -17.77
N PHE A 121 7.07 -5.58 -17.17
CA PHE A 121 7.47 -4.37 -17.88
C PHE A 121 8.71 -3.80 -17.19
N PRO A 122 9.62 -3.14 -17.92
CA PRO A 122 10.76 -2.46 -17.31
C PRO A 122 10.34 -1.51 -16.18
N GLY A 123 9.23 -0.79 -16.33
CA GLY A 123 8.74 0.17 -15.35
C GLY A 123 7.84 -0.37 -14.23
N LEU A 124 7.42 -1.63 -14.28
CA LEU A 124 6.42 -2.19 -13.37
C LEU A 124 6.94 -3.41 -12.64
N TYR A 125 6.75 -3.41 -11.33
CA TYR A 125 7.33 -4.43 -10.47
C TYR A 125 6.25 -5.37 -9.90
N TYR A 126 6.03 -6.50 -10.57
CA TYR A 126 5.42 -7.68 -9.94
C TYR A 126 6.05 -8.93 -10.52
N GLY A 127 5.78 -9.19 -11.81
CA GLY A 127 6.41 -10.25 -12.57
C GLY A 127 6.42 -11.61 -11.87
N ILE A 128 5.41 -11.88 -11.03
CA ILE A 128 5.37 -13.05 -10.15
C ILE A 128 5.49 -14.30 -11.02
N SER A 129 6.51 -15.10 -10.77
CA SER A 129 6.84 -16.22 -11.64
C SER A 129 5.98 -17.46 -11.36
N ASN A 130 5.52 -17.62 -10.13
CA ASN A 130 4.77 -18.79 -9.69
C ASN A 130 3.27 -18.60 -9.86
N VAL A 131 2.74 -18.97 -11.03
CA VAL A 131 1.30 -18.92 -11.33
C VAL A 131 0.49 -19.80 -10.36
N THR A 132 1.04 -20.91 -9.89
CA THR A 132 0.38 -21.78 -8.92
C THR A 132 0.15 -21.04 -7.60
N ALA A 133 1.15 -20.31 -7.11
CA ALA A 133 1.01 -19.48 -5.91
C ALA A 133 -0.09 -18.42 -6.04
N ILE A 134 -0.19 -17.76 -7.21
CA ILE A 134 -1.28 -16.79 -7.48
C ILE A 134 -2.64 -17.49 -7.45
N LYS A 135 -2.77 -18.68 -8.07
CA LYS A 135 -4.03 -19.44 -8.07
C LYS A 135 -4.44 -19.88 -6.66
N GLU A 136 -3.48 -20.26 -5.81
CA GLU A 136 -3.75 -20.55 -4.39
C GLU A 136 -4.17 -19.29 -3.64
N LEU A 137 -3.48 -18.15 -3.86
CA LEU A 137 -3.85 -16.87 -3.26
C LEU A 137 -5.29 -16.46 -3.61
N LEU A 138 -5.69 -16.63 -4.89
CA LEU A 138 -7.03 -16.29 -5.36
C LEU A 138 -8.15 -17.05 -4.63
N LYS A 139 -7.88 -18.22 -4.04
CA LYS A 139 -8.88 -18.98 -3.28
C LYS A 139 -9.32 -18.28 -1.99
N PHE A 140 -8.50 -17.36 -1.46
CA PHE A 140 -8.86 -16.59 -0.26
C PHE A 140 -9.81 -15.42 -0.56
N TYR A 141 -10.00 -15.06 -1.83
CA TYR A 141 -10.83 -13.93 -2.24
C TYR A 141 -12.05 -14.43 -3.00
N PRO A 142 -13.28 -14.31 -2.46
CA PRO A 142 -14.49 -14.75 -3.15
C PRO A 142 -14.72 -13.98 -4.46
N THR A 143 -15.35 -14.64 -5.44
CA THR A 143 -15.71 -14.04 -6.74
C THR A 143 -16.88 -13.06 -6.64
N SER A 144 -17.67 -13.12 -5.58
CA SER A 144 -18.80 -12.20 -5.35
C SER A 144 -18.31 -10.76 -5.15
N PRO A 145 -18.82 -9.76 -5.91
CA PRO A 145 -18.39 -8.37 -5.77
C PRO A 145 -18.64 -7.80 -4.37
N ALA A 146 -19.67 -8.25 -3.65
CA ALA A 146 -19.95 -7.85 -2.27
C ALA A 146 -18.84 -8.19 -1.27
N ALA A 147 -17.97 -9.15 -1.58
CA ALA A 147 -16.84 -9.51 -0.74
C ALA A 147 -15.56 -8.69 -1.03
N GLY A 148 -15.55 -7.91 -2.11
CA GLY A 148 -14.38 -7.17 -2.57
C GLY A 148 -14.36 -5.70 -2.14
N SER A 149 -13.24 -5.03 -2.44
CA SER A 149 -13.00 -3.61 -2.19
C SER A 149 -13.45 -2.78 -3.41
N PRO A 150 -14.15 -1.63 -3.28
CA PRO A 150 -14.56 -0.99 -2.03
C PRO A 150 -15.47 -1.82 -1.14
N TYR A 151 -15.09 -2.00 0.12
CA TYR A 151 -15.84 -2.85 1.05
C TYR A 151 -17.14 -2.17 1.48
N GLY A 152 -18.20 -2.96 1.72
CA GLY A 152 -19.49 -2.44 2.18
C GLY A 152 -20.38 -1.82 1.09
N THR A 153 -19.96 -1.85 -0.18
CA THR A 153 -20.75 -1.30 -1.31
C THR A 153 -21.59 -2.35 -2.06
N GLY A 154 -21.75 -3.54 -1.47
CA GLY A 154 -22.54 -4.61 -2.06
C GLY A 154 -22.03 -5.07 -3.42
N ASN A 155 -22.95 -5.40 -4.33
CA ASN A 155 -22.62 -5.94 -5.65
C ASN A 155 -22.31 -4.88 -6.72
N ASP A 156 -22.28 -3.59 -6.36
CA ASP A 156 -21.97 -2.53 -7.31
C ASP A 156 -20.49 -2.60 -7.72
N THR A 157 -20.22 -2.77 -9.02
CA THR A 157 -18.87 -2.75 -9.59
C THR A 157 -18.49 -1.38 -10.15
N PHE A 158 -19.36 -0.37 -10.02
CA PHE A 158 -19.10 0.98 -10.51
C PHE A 158 -18.79 1.03 -12.01
N GLY A 159 -19.48 0.18 -12.79
CA GLY A 159 -19.26 0.04 -14.23
C GLY A 159 -17.95 -0.66 -14.64
N ARG A 160 -17.19 -1.19 -13.68
CA ARG A 160 -15.93 -1.92 -13.93
C ARG A 160 -16.16 -3.41 -14.14
N GLY A 161 -15.09 -4.09 -14.55
CA GLY A 161 -15.11 -5.53 -14.82
C GLY A 161 -15.55 -6.38 -13.62
N ALA A 162 -16.09 -7.55 -13.90
CA ALA A 162 -16.74 -8.41 -12.91
C ALA A 162 -15.84 -8.86 -11.75
N GLN A 163 -14.51 -8.81 -11.93
CA GLN A 163 -13.52 -9.20 -10.92
C GLN A 163 -12.72 -8.00 -10.37
N TYR A 164 -13.10 -6.76 -10.74
CA TYR A 164 -12.48 -5.54 -10.25
C TYR A 164 -12.37 -5.52 -8.72
N LYS A 165 -13.51 -5.65 -8.02
CA LYS A 165 -13.52 -5.53 -6.55
C LYS A 165 -12.72 -6.62 -5.84
N ARG A 166 -12.71 -7.84 -6.42
CA ARG A 166 -11.92 -8.96 -5.92
C ARG A 166 -10.43 -8.67 -6.06
N PHE A 167 -10.02 -8.14 -7.21
CA PHE A 167 -8.63 -7.82 -7.46
C PHE A 167 -8.16 -6.63 -6.61
N ALA A 168 -8.98 -5.59 -6.46
CA ALA A 168 -8.70 -4.46 -5.55
C ALA A 168 -8.52 -4.93 -4.09
N SER A 169 -9.36 -5.87 -3.64
CA SER A 169 -9.24 -6.50 -2.32
C SER A 169 -7.90 -7.25 -2.16
N LEU A 170 -7.55 -8.09 -3.15
CA LEU A 170 -6.29 -8.84 -3.15
C LEU A 170 -5.09 -7.91 -3.16
N PHE A 171 -5.10 -6.90 -4.02
CA PHE A 171 -4.00 -5.97 -4.18
C PHE A 171 -3.79 -5.13 -2.91
N GLY A 172 -4.87 -4.61 -2.31
CA GLY A 172 -4.79 -3.84 -1.07
C GLY A 172 -4.18 -4.67 0.06
N ASP A 173 -4.51 -5.96 0.12
CA ASP A 173 -3.88 -6.86 1.08
C ASP A 173 -2.41 -7.12 0.75
N PHE A 174 -2.08 -7.37 -0.53
CA PHE A 174 -0.73 -7.65 -0.99
C PHE A 174 0.24 -6.47 -0.78
N GLY A 175 -0.16 -5.27 -1.18
CA GLY A 175 0.68 -4.07 -1.11
C GLY A 175 0.75 -3.40 0.25
N PHE A 176 -0.31 -3.53 1.07
CA PHE A 176 -0.47 -2.69 2.27
C PHE A 176 -0.82 -3.49 3.53
N GLN A 177 -1.93 -4.24 3.54
CA GLN A 177 -2.40 -4.86 4.80
C GLN A 177 -1.47 -5.97 5.29
N ALA A 178 -0.96 -6.81 4.39
CA ALA A 178 -0.03 -7.89 4.76
C ALA A 178 1.31 -7.34 5.27
N PRO A 179 2.02 -6.42 4.57
CA PRO A 179 3.22 -5.77 5.11
C PRO A 179 2.98 -5.02 6.42
N ARG A 180 1.84 -4.30 6.55
CA ARG A 180 1.46 -3.62 7.81
C ARG A 180 1.40 -4.58 8.98
N ARG A 181 0.67 -5.70 8.83
CA ARG A 181 0.53 -6.71 9.88
C ARG A 181 1.84 -7.43 10.16
N ASP A 182 2.64 -7.73 9.15
CA ASP A 182 3.95 -8.36 9.33
C ASP A 182 4.87 -7.50 10.20
N TYR A 183 4.93 -6.19 9.93
CA TYR A 183 5.71 -5.28 10.74
C TYR A 183 5.17 -5.19 12.17
N LEU A 184 3.86 -5.03 12.35
CA LEU A 184 3.23 -4.96 13.68
C LEU A 184 3.47 -6.23 14.52
N ASN A 185 3.37 -7.42 13.89
CA ASN A 185 3.62 -8.70 14.55
C ASN A 185 5.10 -8.87 14.92
N SER A 186 6.00 -8.51 14.01
CA SER A 186 7.44 -8.56 14.26
C SER A 186 7.86 -7.57 15.35
N ALA A 187 7.36 -6.33 15.30
CA ALA A 187 7.55 -5.33 16.35
C ALA A 187 7.06 -5.84 17.71
N THR A 188 5.87 -6.43 17.76
CA THR A 188 5.30 -7.03 18.98
C THR A 188 6.19 -8.15 19.52
N LYS A 189 6.71 -9.03 18.66
CA LYS A 189 7.63 -10.12 19.04
C LYS A 189 8.90 -9.59 19.69
N PHE A 190 9.42 -8.46 19.22
CA PHE A 190 10.63 -7.83 19.76
C PHE A 190 10.35 -6.76 20.85
N GLY A 191 9.13 -6.70 21.37
CA GLY A 191 8.77 -5.82 22.50
C GLY A 191 8.68 -4.33 22.14
N VAL A 192 8.55 -4.00 20.86
CA VAL A 192 8.37 -2.62 20.39
C VAL A 192 6.92 -2.20 20.57
N LYS A 193 6.71 -1.04 21.21
CA LYS A 193 5.37 -0.46 21.39
C LYS A 193 4.86 0.05 20.05
N SER A 194 3.73 -0.47 19.60
CA SER A 194 3.13 -0.06 18.34
C SER A 194 1.62 0.11 18.47
N TRP A 195 1.08 0.97 17.62
CA TRP A 195 -0.35 1.24 17.51
C TRP A 195 -0.75 1.14 16.05
N SER A 196 -1.94 0.59 15.80
CA SER A 196 -2.45 0.44 14.44
C SER A 196 -3.86 0.97 14.30
N TYR A 197 -4.18 1.47 13.11
CA TYR A 197 -5.51 1.93 12.76
C TYR A 197 -5.93 1.44 11.38
N ILE A 198 -7.23 1.44 11.13
CA ILE A 198 -7.82 1.39 9.79
C ILE A 198 -8.73 2.61 9.61
N LEU A 199 -8.42 3.44 8.62
CA LEU A 199 -9.29 4.54 8.23
C LEU A 199 -10.49 4.00 7.45
N LYS A 200 -11.69 4.41 7.86
CA LYS A 200 -12.96 4.05 7.20
C LYS A 200 -13.79 5.26 6.82
N GLU A 201 -13.36 6.47 7.18
CA GLU A 201 -14.03 7.70 6.82
C GLU A 201 -13.57 8.19 5.46
N SER A 202 -14.51 8.67 4.63
CA SER A 202 -14.17 9.21 3.32
C SER A 202 -13.63 10.63 3.46
N SER A 203 -12.50 10.91 2.79
CA SER A 203 -12.01 12.28 2.63
C SER A 203 -12.75 13.06 1.56
N MET A 204 -13.66 12.42 0.80
CA MET A 204 -14.31 12.94 -0.41
C MET A 204 -13.34 13.32 -1.54
N SER A 205 -12.04 13.03 -1.39
CA SER A 205 -11.02 13.30 -2.41
C SER A 205 -11.09 12.32 -3.59
N TYR A 206 -11.82 11.21 -3.43
CA TYR A 206 -11.92 10.14 -4.41
C TYR A 206 -13.39 9.82 -4.76
N PRO A 207 -13.67 9.49 -6.04
CA PRO A 207 -14.93 8.90 -6.45
C PRO A 207 -15.29 7.58 -5.72
N PRO A 208 -16.59 7.22 -5.66
CA PRO A 208 -17.06 6.05 -4.90
C PRO A 208 -16.42 4.71 -5.30
N GLU A 209 -16.05 4.55 -6.57
CA GLU A 209 -15.35 3.35 -7.06
C GLU A 209 -14.02 3.06 -6.34
N TYR A 210 -13.39 4.07 -5.74
CA TYR A 210 -12.13 3.89 -5.02
C TYR A 210 -12.32 3.76 -3.50
N GLY A 211 -13.54 3.94 -3.00
CA GLY A 211 -13.85 3.80 -1.58
C GLY A 211 -13.00 4.70 -0.69
N ILE A 212 -12.52 4.14 0.42
CA ILE A 212 -11.57 4.80 1.31
C ILE A 212 -10.16 4.53 0.78
N ALA A 213 -9.81 5.26 -0.27
CA ALA A 213 -8.66 4.99 -1.11
C ALA A 213 -7.32 5.33 -0.47
N HIS A 214 -6.24 4.76 -1.00
CA HIS A 214 -4.87 5.11 -0.64
C HIS A 214 -4.61 6.61 -0.70
N GLY A 215 -4.04 7.19 0.36
CA GLY A 215 -3.81 8.63 0.51
C GLY A 215 -5.04 9.43 1.01
N GLY A 216 -6.19 8.77 1.21
CA GLY A 216 -7.39 9.40 1.77
C GLY A 216 -7.25 9.88 3.22
N ASP A 217 -6.19 9.48 3.92
CA ASP A 217 -5.86 9.97 5.26
C ASP A 217 -5.20 11.36 5.26
N ILE A 218 -4.62 11.80 4.14
CA ILE A 218 -3.85 13.05 4.05
C ILE A 218 -4.66 14.27 4.52
N PRO A 219 -5.90 14.53 4.06
CA PRO A 219 -6.66 15.70 4.50
C PRO A 219 -7.01 15.67 6.00
N PHE A 220 -7.14 14.47 6.59
CA PHE A 220 -7.37 14.31 8.02
C PHE A 220 -6.09 14.60 8.83
N VAL A 221 -4.95 14.10 8.39
CA VAL A 221 -3.67 14.32 9.09
C VAL A 221 -3.22 15.77 8.97
N MET A 222 -3.33 16.35 7.77
CA MET A 222 -2.85 17.70 7.46
C MET A 222 -3.83 18.80 7.87
N GLN A 223 -4.98 18.45 8.44
CA GLN A 223 -6.03 19.37 8.89
C GLN A 223 -6.61 20.24 7.76
N THR A 224 -6.80 19.65 6.57
CA THR A 224 -7.30 20.38 5.38
C THR A 224 -8.69 19.95 4.92
N LEU A 225 -9.29 18.90 5.50
CA LEU A 225 -10.56 18.34 5.00
C LEU A 225 -11.67 19.37 4.81
N ASN A 226 -11.93 20.21 5.82
CA ASN A 226 -12.98 21.23 5.77
C ASN A 226 -12.60 22.46 4.92
N ILE A 227 -11.32 22.63 4.61
CA ILE A 227 -10.83 23.67 3.69
C ILE A 227 -11.05 23.20 2.26
N ASP A 228 -10.62 21.98 1.94
CA ASP A 228 -10.70 21.39 0.62
C ASP A 228 -12.15 21.01 0.26
N HIS A 229 -12.94 20.62 1.27
CA HIS A 229 -14.33 20.23 1.14
C HIS A 229 -15.20 20.91 2.21
N PRO A 230 -15.64 22.17 2.00
CA PRO A 230 -16.47 22.90 2.96
C PRO A 230 -17.81 22.23 3.31
N THR A 231 -18.24 21.26 2.49
CA THR A 231 -19.46 20.46 2.69
C THR A 231 -19.18 19.13 3.40
N ALA A 232 -17.97 18.94 3.97
CA ALA A 232 -17.63 17.75 4.73
C ALA A 232 -18.65 17.49 5.85
N PRO A 233 -19.06 16.22 6.07
CA PRO A 233 -19.90 15.89 7.21
C PRO A 233 -19.23 16.33 8.53
N PRO A 234 -19.97 16.92 9.49
CA PRO A 234 -19.40 17.34 10.76
C PRO A 234 -18.61 16.23 11.47
N ALA A 235 -19.11 14.99 11.42
CA ALA A 235 -18.46 13.81 11.99
C ALA A 235 -17.07 13.53 11.38
N ALA A 236 -16.86 13.83 10.10
CA ALA A 236 -15.56 13.68 9.44
C ALA A 236 -14.58 14.80 9.84
N VAL A 237 -15.10 16.02 10.04
CA VAL A 237 -14.31 17.15 10.57
C VAL A 237 -13.90 16.91 12.03
N GLU A 238 -14.79 16.37 12.86
CA GLU A 238 -14.46 15.95 14.23
C GLU A 238 -13.43 14.81 14.26
N LEU A 239 -13.48 13.89 13.28
CA LEU A 239 -12.48 12.83 13.15
C LEU A 239 -11.09 13.39 12.82
N MET A 240 -11.03 14.45 11.99
CA MET A 240 -9.79 15.16 11.68
C MET A 240 -9.14 15.71 12.96
N GLU A 241 -9.91 16.34 13.85
CA GLU A 241 -9.41 16.79 15.16
C GLU A 241 -8.96 15.61 16.04
N THR A 242 -9.74 14.53 16.07
CA THR A 242 -9.42 13.29 16.81
C THR A 242 -8.07 12.70 16.39
N ILE A 243 -7.81 12.64 15.07
CA ILE A 243 -6.53 12.16 14.52
C ILE A 243 -5.38 13.07 14.95
N SER A 244 -5.58 14.39 14.92
CA SER A 244 -4.58 15.36 15.39
C SER A 244 -4.19 15.15 16.86
N TYR A 245 -5.15 14.91 17.75
CA TYR A 245 -4.82 14.63 19.16
C TYR A 245 -3.90 13.41 19.29
N TYR A 246 -4.22 12.30 18.63
CA TYR A 246 -3.38 11.11 18.69
C TYR A 246 -1.98 11.34 18.11
N TRP A 247 -1.87 12.00 16.96
CA TRP A 247 -0.61 12.20 16.27
C TRP A 247 0.30 13.21 16.99
N ILE A 248 -0.27 14.30 17.52
CA ILE A 248 0.48 15.29 18.33
C ILE A 248 0.95 14.66 19.64
N ASN A 249 0.08 13.91 20.33
CA ASN A 249 0.48 13.17 21.53
C ASN A 249 1.62 12.19 21.24
N PHE A 250 1.54 11.47 20.12
CA PHE A 250 2.58 10.54 19.72
C PHE A 250 3.90 11.24 19.37
N ALA A 251 3.85 12.34 18.63
CA ALA A 251 5.04 13.13 18.31
C ALA A 251 5.72 13.69 19.56
N TYR A 252 4.95 14.12 20.56
CA TYR A 252 5.47 14.67 21.81
C TYR A 252 5.96 13.60 22.80
N GLY A 253 5.21 12.51 22.96
CA GLY A 253 5.38 11.55 24.06
C GLY A 253 5.65 10.10 23.64
N LEU A 254 5.76 9.81 22.34
CA LEU A 254 5.87 8.45 21.78
C LEU A 254 4.73 7.52 22.22
N ASN A 255 3.55 8.11 22.49
CA ASN A 255 2.32 7.44 22.89
C ASN A 255 1.14 8.29 22.40
N PRO A 256 0.17 7.73 21.64
CA PRO A 256 -0.96 8.52 21.15
C PRO A 256 -1.92 8.95 22.26
N ASN A 257 -1.80 8.39 23.47
CA ASN A 257 -2.66 8.70 24.60
C ASN A 257 -1.97 9.69 25.56
N SER A 258 -2.70 10.74 25.96
CA SER A 258 -2.29 11.69 27.00
C SER A 258 -3.40 11.86 28.03
N GLU A 259 -3.05 12.17 29.28
CA GLU A 259 -4.04 12.53 30.32
C GLU A 259 -4.85 13.78 29.94
N SER A 260 -4.27 14.71 29.17
CA SER A 260 -4.97 15.92 28.71
C SER A 260 -6.06 15.65 27.68
N THR A 261 -5.97 14.53 26.93
CA THR A 261 -6.93 14.20 25.86
C THR A 261 -7.80 12.99 26.21
N LYS A 262 -7.64 12.41 27.40
CA LYS A 262 -8.31 11.17 27.84
C LYS A 262 -9.84 11.27 27.89
N SER A 263 -10.36 12.46 28.13
CA SER A 263 -11.82 12.72 28.10
C SER A 263 -12.32 13.20 26.73
N ILE A 264 -11.43 13.39 25.75
CA ILE A 264 -11.73 13.95 24.44
C ILE A 264 -11.76 12.84 23.39
N VAL A 265 -10.71 12.00 23.36
CA VAL A 265 -10.59 10.90 22.41
C VAL A 265 -10.59 9.55 23.12
N PRO A 266 -11.14 8.49 22.50
CA PRO A 266 -11.08 7.14 23.04
C PRO A 266 -9.66 6.68 23.38
N HIS A 267 -9.52 5.69 24.25
CA HIS A 267 -8.21 5.11 24.50
C HIS A 267 -7.77 4.24 23.30
N TRP A 268 -6.59 4.54 22.75
CA TRP A 268 -5.96 3.75 21.69
C TRP A 268 -4.98 2.75 22.29
N SER A 269 -5.45 1.52 22.47
CA SER A 269 -4.61 0.43 22.98
C SER A 269 -3.49 0.08 22.01
N GLN A 270 -2.33 -0.33 22.56
CA GLN A 270 -1.23 -0.89 21.75
C GLN A 270 -1.71 -2.11 20.96
N TYR A 271 -1.14 -2.31 19.77
CA TYR A 271 -1.46 -3.45 18.90
C TYR A 271 -1.24 -4.78 19.62
N GLY A 272 0.01 -5.02 20.03
CA GLY A 272 0.42 -6.10 20.91
C GLY A 272 -0.09 -7.49 20.51
N ARG A 273 -0.10 -8.41 21.48
CA ARG A 273 -0.57 -9.79 21.26
C ARG A 273 -2.08 -9.89 21.02
N SER A 274 -2.83 -8.85 21.39
CA SER A 274 -4.28 -8.80 21.18
C SER A 274 -4.65 -8.42 19.75
N ALA A 275 -3.67 -8.04 18.91
CA ALA A 275 -3.88 -7.53 17.55
C ALA A 275 -4.96 -6.44 17.52
N SER A 276 -4.89 -5.51 18.45
CA SER A 276 -5.91 -4.46 18.62
C SER A 276 -5.59 -3.27 17.71
N ALA A 277 -6.55 -2.86 16.89
CA ALA A 277 -6.43 -1.69 16.02
C ALA A 277 -7.58 -0.71 16.27
N LEU A 278 -7.35 0.55 15.97
CA LEU A 278 -8.35 1.61 16.07
C LEU A 278 -9.07 1.77 14.74
N GLN A 279 -10.39 1.73 14.75
CA GLN A 279 -11.19 2.18 13.62
C GLN A 279 -11.26 3.70 13.67
N LEU A 280 -10.93 4.35 12.56
CA LEU A 280 -11.13 5.79 12.38
C LEU A 280 -12.33 5.99 11.44
N LEU A 281 -13.50 6.20 12.04
CA LEU A 281 -14.76 6.50 11.36
C LEU A 281 -15.44 7.63 12.14
N GLY A 282 -16.01 8.61 11.43
CA GLY A 282 -16.74 9.72 12.03
C GLY A 282 -17.83 9.22 12.97
N SER A 283 -17.92 9.83 14.15
CA SER A 283 -18.80 9.42 15.24
C SER A 283 -18.63 7.97 15.76
N ASN A 284 -17.65 7.20 15.26
CA ASN A 284 -17.43 5.80 15.65
C ASN A 284 -15.94 5.42 15.64
N VAL A 285 -15.18 6.12 16.47
CA VAL A 285 -13.78 5.80 16.78
C VAL A 285 -13.75 4.72 17.86
N THR A 286 -13.43 3.49 17.48
CA THR A 286 -13.53 2.33 18.39
C THR A 286 -12.41 1.33 18.15
N MET A 287 -12.01 0.63 19.21
CA MET A 287 -11.07 -0.49 19.11
C MET A 287 -11.74 -1.72 18.50
N PHE A 288 -11.02 -2.43 17.65
CA PHE A 288 -11.43 -3.72 17.11
C PHE A 288 -10.25 -4.69 17.04
N LYS A 289 -10.55 -5.98 16.85
CA LYS A 289 -9.53 -7.02 16.63
C LYS A 289 -9.20 -7.09 15.14
N ASP A 290 -7.94 -6.87 14.78
CA ASP A 290 -7.47 -6.78 13.39
C ASP A 290 -7.28 -8.18 12.76
N THR A 291 -8.39 -8.83 12.42
CA THR A 291 -8.40 -10.22 11.88
C THR A 291 -9.01 -10.33 10.48
N ALA A 292 -9.37 -9.22 9.83
CA ALA A 292 -9.97 -9.26 8.50
C ALA A 292 -9.04 -9.95 7.48
N ARG A 293 -9.52 -11.00 6.79
CA ARG A 293 -8.75 -11.75 5.77
C ARG A 293 -7.37 -12.26 6.25
N MET A 294 -7.24 -12.56 7.55
CA MET A 294 -5.95 -12.96 8.16
C MET A 294 -5.28 -14.14 7.43
N ASN A 295 -6.05 -15.12 6.94
CA ASN A 295 -5.49 -16.24 6.19
C ASN A 295 -4.83 -15.80 4.88
N ALA A 296 -5.43 -14.83 4.16
CA ALA A 296 -4.87 -14.30 2.92
C ALA A 296 -3.60 -13.50 3.21
N THR A 297 -3.62 -12.63 4.23
CA THR A 297 -2.43 -11.84 4.61
C THR A 297 -1.30 -12.73 5.10
N ASN A 298 -1.58 -13.80 5.86
CA ASN A 298 -0.56 -14.76 6.29
C ASN A 298 0.03 -15.51 5.10
N PHE A 299 -0.81 -15.94 4.15
CA PHE A 299 -0.31 -16.58 2.92
C PHE A 299 0.67 -15.68 2.16
N ILE A 300 0.38 -14.36 2.11
CA ILE A 300 1.28 -13.37 1.50
C ILE A 300 2.57 -13.22 2.30
N VAL A 301 2.48 -13.04 3.64
CA VAL A 301 3.66 -12.84 4.50
C VAL A 301 4.61 -14.03 4.48
N ASP A 302 4.08 -15.25 4.47
CA ASP A 302 4.87 -16.48 4.39
C ASP A 302 5.56 -16.67 3.03
N GLY A 303 5.31 -15.76 2.07
CA GLY A 303 5.84 -15.76 0.73
C GLY A 303 5.15 -16.78 -0.17
N ASN A 304 5.04 -18.04 0.23
CA ASN A 304 4.37 -19.14 -0.49
C ASN A 304 4.61 -19.16 -2.02
N GLY A 305 5.79 -18.72 -2.46
CA GLY A 305 6.20 -18.63 -3.87
C GLY A 305 5.79 -17.35 -4.61
N LEU A 306 5.28 -16.32 -3.94
CA LEU A 306 4.90 -15.02 -4.51
C LEU A 306 6.09 -14.08 -4.74
N PHE A 307 7.20 -14.26 -4.00
CA PHE A 307 8.40 -13.42 -4.04
C PHE A 307 9.65 -14.25 -4.37
#